data_AF-A0A553V0E3-F1
#
_entry.id   AF-A0A553V0E3-F1
#
_cell.length_a   1.000
_cell.length_b   1.000
_cell.length_c   1.000
_cell.angle_alpha   90.00
_cell.angle_beta   90.00
_cell.angle_gamma   90.00
#
_symmetry.space_group_name_H-M   'P 1'
#
loop_
_entity.id
_entity.type
_entity.pdbx_description
1 polymer ?
#
loop_
_entity_poly.entity_id
_entity_poly.type
_entity_poly.pdbx_seq_one_letter_code
_entity_poly.pdbx_strand_id
1 'polypeptide(L)'
;MPSWFAAGVYQGTLGGQPITLQLKRPAENNDEVGAYFYQSRQIDLTLHGSRRGKALILAEEVWSGPEKGLQTSGCLALTRVSDSLTGTWKSPAGKRLAVSLKPLKMAAVPLKLLDTAQVRKLRAEQPLDFLKLNTAWPRRADSEGNVEEPLTGIVYPRVAGASAALAGTLQDRQLAAAQSALECQAQLGDSAGKGDGFTLEAQVTRLTPKLVSLHESAAYYCGGAHPDNFDEGVILSRVSGQSVKVTALWPGLSGAKQLALYLAAYPSDGGDPECSSLIQSSAEPSSSDPQFAAWLTPKGLSVVPTFLPHVAATCAETVTLGYGQLRPLADAKGRYFNDLYPR
;
A
#
# COMPACT_ATOMS: atom_id res chain seq x y z
N MET A 1 -25.38 -17.57 -11.83
CA MET A 1 -24.29 -17.76 -12.82
C MET A 1 -24.59 -18.85 -13.85
N PRO A 2 -23.99 -18.83 -15.06
CA PRO A 2 -24.00 -19.96 -16.00
C PRO A 2 -23.37 -21.21 -15.38
N SER A 3 -23.77 -22.41 -15.81
CA SER A 3 -23.26 -23.68 -15.25
C SER A 3 -21.76 -23.91 -15.50
N TRP A 4 -21.19 -23.28 -16.53
CA TRP A 4 -19.78 -23.38 -16.88
C TRP A 4 -18.89 -22.38 -16.14
N PHE A 5 -19.49 -21.44 -15.40
CA PHE A 5 -18.78 -20.36 -14.73
C PHE A 5 -17.74 -20.91 -13.76
N ALA A 6 -16.50 -20.43 -13.89
CA ALA A 6 -15.41 -20.74 -12.99
C ALA A 6 -14.67 -19.44 -12.66
N ALA A 7 -14.36 -19.24 -11.38
CA ALA A 7 -13.43 -18.20 -10.99
C ALA A 7 -12.04 -18.53 -11.56
N GLY A 8 -11.30 -17.50 -11.95
CA GLY A 8 -9.99 -17.67 -12.57
C GLY A 8 -9.51 -16.41 -13.26
N VAL A 9 -8.27 -16.46 -13.74
CA VAL A 9 -7.64 -15.39 -14.51
C VAL A 9 -7.55 -15.81 -15.96
N TYR A 10 -7.80 -14.89 -16.86
CA TYR A 10 -7.81 -15.10 -18.30
C TYR A 10 -7.03 -13.98 -18.99
N GLN A 11 -6.34 -14.29 -20.08
CA GLN A 11 -5.63 -13.32 -20.91
C GLN A 11 -6.01 -13.49 -22.38
N GLY A 12 -6.02 -12.38 -23.10
CA GLY A 12 -6.29 -12.36 -24.53
C GLY A 12 -6.58 -10.95 -25.00
N THR A 13 -7.62 -10.77 -25.82
CA THR A 13 -7.90 -9.48 -26.46
C THR A 13 -9.36 -9.08 -26.37
N LEU A 14 -9.58 -7.76 -26.27
CA LEU A 14 -10.85 -7.08 -26.50
C LEU A 14 -10.64 -6.06 -27.61
N GLY A 15 -11.32 -6.24 -28.75
CA GLY A 15 -11.17 -5.35 -29.91
C GLY A 15 -9.74 -5.29 -30.46
N GLY A 16 -8.96 -6.37 -30.29
CA GLY A 16 -7.54 -6.43 -30.66
C GLY A 16 -6.57 -5.90 -29.59
N GLN A 17 -7.07 -5.21 -28.56
CA GLN A 17 -6.23 -4.71 -27.46
C GLN A 17 -6.00 -5.81 -26.41
N PRO A 18 -4.76 -6.04 -25.95
CA PRO A 18 -4.47 -7.02 -24.91
C PRO A 18 -5.14 -6.67 -23.58
N ILE A 19 -5.84 -7.64 -22.99
CA ILE A 19 -6.48 -7.52 -21.67
C ILE A 19 -6.16 -8.72 -20.77
N THR A 20 -6.21 -8.47 -19.47
CA THR A 20 -6.27 -9.51 -18.44
C THR A 20 -7.59 -9.38 -17.70
N LEU A 21 -8.35 -10.47 -17.60
CA LEU A 21 -9.63 -10.56 -16.90
C LEU A 21 -9.48 -11.48 -15.70
N GLN A 22 -9.93 -11.05 -14.52
CA GLN A 22 -10.19 -11.94 -13.40
C GLN A 22 -11.70 -12.10 -13.22
N LEU A 23 -12.16 -13.34 -13.11
CA LEU A 23 -13.50 -13.68 -12.64
C LEU A 23 -13.42 -14.22 -11.21
N LYS A 24 -14.28 -13.72 -10.33
CA LYS A 24 -14.42 -14.12 -8.93
C LYS A 24 -15.86 -14.61 -8.69
N ARG A 25 -16.04 -15.49 -7.71
CA ARG A 25 -17.40 -15.80 -7.26
C ARG A 25 -17.93 -14.57 -6.50
N PRO A 26 -19.14 -14.08 -6.83
CA PRO A 26 -19.72 -12.97 -6.09
C PRO A 26 -19.93 -13.35 -4.62
N ALA A 27 -19.73 -12.38 -3.74
CA ALA A 27 -20.08 -12.52 -2.32
C ALA A 27 -21.60 -12.48 -2.13
N GLU A 28 -22.07 -12.89 -0.95
CA GLU A 28 -23.49 -12.77 -0.60
C GLU A 28 -23.89 -11.28 -0.62
N ASN A 29 -24.94 -10.95 -1.38
CA ASN A 29 -25.43 -9.57 -1.61
C ASN A 29 -24.50 -8.61 -2.37
N ASN A 30 -23.51 -9.12 -3.11
CA ASN A 30 -22.69 -8.31 -4.03
C ASN A 30 -22.69 -8.97 -5.42
N ASP A 31 -23.04 -8.23 -6.46
CA ASP A 31 -23.02 -8.72 -7.85
C ASP A 31 -21.69 -8.45 -8.56
N GLU A 32 -20.67 -7.95 -7.86
CA GLU A 32 -19.29 -7.88 -8.36
C GLU A 32 -18.78 -9.30 -8.62
N VAL A 33 -18.36 -9.55 -9.87
CA VAL A 33 -17.88 -10.85 -10.32
C VAL A 33 -16.47 -10.82 -10.85
N GLY A 34 -15.77 -9.70 -10.70
CA GLY A 34 -14.38 -9.57 -11.11
C GLY A 34 -14.03 -8.19 -11.63
N ALA A 35 -12.87 -8.12 -12.28
CA ALA A 35 -12.38 -6.91 -12.93
C ALA A 35 -11.49 -7.30 -14.12
N TYR A 36 -11.23 -6.35 -15.00
CA TYR A 36 -10.23 -6.54 -16.06
C TYR A 36 -9.45 -5.25 -16.30
N PHE A 37 -8.26 -5.37 -16.87
CA PHE A 37 -7.47 -4.21 -17.29
C PHE A 37 -6.93 -4.39 -18.71
N TYR A 38 -6.76 -3.26 -19.40
CA TYR A 38 -5.98 -3.18 -20.63
C TYR A 38 -4.50 -3.06 -20.31
N GLN A 39 -3.64 -3.82 -20.98
CA GLN A 39 -2.18 -3.76 -20.73
C GLN A 39 -1.58 -2.37 -20.98
N SER A 40 -2.22 -1.55 -21.81
CA SER A 40 -1.77 -0.17 -22.08
C SER A 40 -2.17 0.83 -21.00
N ARG A 41 -3.13 0.50 -20.13
CA ARG A 41 -3.64 1.41 -19.08
C ARG A 41 -3.39 0.92 -17.67
N GLN A 42 -3.39 -0.40 -17.44
CA GLN A 42 -3.14 -1.06 -16.15
C GLN A 42 -4.10 -0.65 -15.00
N ILE A 43 -5.20 0.05 -15.33
CA ILE A 43 -6.28 0.37 -14.40
C ILE A 43 -7.34 -0.74 -14.48
N ASP A 44 -7.76 -1.22 -13.31
CA ASP A 44 -8.83 -2.22 -13.23
C ASP A 44 -10.19 -1.58 -13.47
N LEU A 45 -10.98 -2.24 -14.32
CA LEU A 45 -12.36 -1.91 -14.62
C LEU A 45 -13.24 -2.97 -13.96
N THR A 46 -13.99 -2.57 -12.94
CA THR A 46 -14.84 -3.45 -12.15
C THR A 46 -15.99 -4.00 -12.99
N LEU A 47 -16.31 -5.27 -12.78
CA LEU A 47 -17.33 -6.00 -13.52
C LEU A 47 -18.43 -6.50 -12.58
N HIS A 48 -19.66 -6.05 -12.83
CA HIS A 48 -20.87 -6.54 -12.18
C HIS A 48 -21.57 -7.56 -13.09
N GLY A 49 -21.92 -8.71 -12.53
CA GLY A 49 -22.27 -9.90 -13.30
C GLY A 49 -23.72 -10.32 -13.16
N SER A 50 -24.35 -10.56 -14.31
CA SER A 50 -25.64 -11.24 -14.39
C SER A 50 -25.60 -12.40 -15.39
N ARG A 51 -26.65 -13.23 -15.40
CA ARG A 51 -26.81 -14.34 -16.34
C ARG A 51 -27.91 -14.03 -17.34
N ARG A 52 -27.65 -14.26 -18.63
CA ARG A 52 -28.69 -14.32 -19.66
C ARG A 52 -28.57 -15.60 -20.48
N GLY A 53 -29.45 -16.57 -20.22
CA GLY A 53 -29.40 -17.87 -20.88
C GLY A 53 -28.11 -18.63 -20.57
N LYS A 54 -27.30 -18.90 -21.60
CA LYS A 54 -25.96 -19.52 -21.48
C LYS A 54 -24.81 -18.52 -21.40
N ALA A 55 -25.07 -17.24 -21.63
CA ALA A 55 -24.06 -16.19 -21.60
C ALA A 55 -23.90 -15.60 -20.19
N LEU A 56 -22.66 -15.28 -19.84
CA LEU A 56 -22.31 -14.40 -18.74
C LEU A 56 -22.36 -12.96 -19.25
N ILE A 57 -23.15 -12.11 -18.61
CA ILE A 57 -23.27 -10.70 -18.95
C ILE A 57 -22.58 -9.91 -17.85
N LEU A 58 -21.58 -9.12 -18.23
CA LEU A 58 -20.77 -8.32 -17.32
C LEU A 58 -20.93 -6.85 -17.66
N ALA A 59 -21.46 -6.05 -16.74
CA ALA A 59 -21.45 -4.61 -16.85
C ALA A 59 -20.09 -4.10 -16.38
N GLU A 60 -19.41 -3.35 -17.24
CA GLU A 60 -18.19 -2.63 -16.92
C GLU A 60 -18.57 -1.27 -16.35
N GLU A 61 -18.10 -0.98 -15.14
CA GLU A 61 -18.39 0.27 -14.45
C GLU A 61 -17.13 1.03 -14.11
N VAL A 62 -17.19 2.35 -14.30
CA VAL A 62 -16.10 3.28 -14.05
C VAL A 62 -16.62 4.46 -13.24
N TRP A 63 -15.92 4.79 -12.16
CA TRP A 63 -16.18 6.01 -11.42
C TRP A 63 -15.83 7.24 -12.27
N SER A 64 -16.80 8.13 -12.45
CA SER A 64 -16.68 9.33 -13.29
C SER A 64 -16.76 10.63 -12.48
N GLY A 65 -16.35 10.57 -11.21
CA GLY A 65 -16.33 11.71 -10.29
C GLY A 65 -17.66 11.90 -9.55
N PRO A 66 -17.68 12.79 -8.55
CA PRO A 66 -18.83 12.96 -7.64
C PRO A 66 -20.12 13.39 -8.33
N GLU A 67 -20.03 14.15 -9.43
CA GLU A 67 -21.20 14.63 -10.17
C GLU A 67 -21.89 13.53 -10.99
N LYS A 68 -21.10 12.64 -11.60
CA LYS A 68 -21.61 11.60 -12.50
C LYS A 68 -21.75 10.25 -11.79
N GLY A 69 -21.00 10.01 -10.73
CA GLY A 69 -20.94 8.73 -10.03
C GLY A 69 -20.41 7.59 -10.91
N LEU A 70 -20.79 6.37 -10.56
CA LEU A 70 -20.50 5.18 -11.36
C LEU A 70 -21.25 5.22 -12.69
N GLN A 71 -20.52 4.95 -13.77
CA GLN A 71 -21.06 4.92 -15.13
C GLN A 71 -20.79 3.55 -15.76
N THR A 72 -21.81 2.98 -16.40
CA THR A 72 -21.61 1.78 -17.23
C THR A 72 -20.95 2.18 -18.54
N SER A 73 -19.67 1.85 -18.70
CA SER A 73 -18.88 2.15 -19.91
C SER A 73 -18.97 1.06 -20.98
N GLY A 74 -19.45 -0.13 -20.63
CA GLY A 74 -19.74 -1.19 -21.59
C GLY A 74 -20.34 -2.46 -20.99
N CYS A 75 -20.71 -3.40 -21.86
CA CYS A 75 -21.19 -4.72 -21.46
C CYS A 75 -20.42 -5.82 -22.19
N LEU A 76 -19.83 -6.77 -21.47
CA LEU A 76 -19.31 -8.02 -22.04
C LEU A 76 -20.40 -9.08 -22.03
N ALA A 77 -20.59 -9.73 -23.17
CA ALA A 77 -21.35 -10.97 -23.28
C ALA A 77 -20.37 -12.11 -23.60
N LEU A 78 -20.08 -12.96 -22.61
CA LEU A 78 -19.11 -14.04 -22.72
C LEU A 78 -19.79 -15.41 -22.75
N THR A 79 -19.25 -16.30 -23.58
CA THR A 79 -19.57 -17.72 -23.64
C THR A 79 -18.29 -18.53 -23.52
N ARG A 80 -18.40 -19.74 -22.97
CA ARG A 80 -17.29 -20.68 -22.90
C ARG A 80 -17.25 -21.56 -24.15
N VAL A 81 -16.09 -21.63 -24.79
CA VAL A 81 -15.77 -22.53 -25.90
C VAL A 81 -14.56 -23.35 -25.50
N SER A 82 -14.77 -24.64 -25.19
CA SER A 82 -13.77 -25.48 -24.51
C SER A 82 -13.32 -24.81 -23.20
N ASP A 83 -12.04 -24.50 -23.02
CA ASP A 83 -11.53 -23.77 -21.86
C ASP A 83 -11.39 -22.26 -22.08
N SER A 84 -11.63 -21.78 -23.30
CA SER A 84 -11.53 -20.36 -23.63
C SER A 84 -12.85 -19.63 -23.41
N LEU A 85 -12.78 -18.32 -23.17
CA LEU A 85 -13.94 -17.43 -23.18
C LEU A 85 -13.93 -16.62 -24.47
N THR A 86 -15.06 -16.57 -25.15
CA THR A 86 -15.25 -15.78 -26.38
C THR A 86 -16.50 -14.94 -26.25
N GLY A 87 -16.57 -13.82 -26.95
CA GLY A 87 -17.75 -12.98 -26.83
C GLY A 87 -17.67 -11.64 -27.54
N THR A 88 -18.47 -10.71 -27.05
CA THR A 88 -18.55 -9.35 -27.58
C THR A 88 -18.65 -8.37 -26.42
N TRP A 89 -17.87 -7.31 -26.50
CA TRP A 89 -18.06 -6.10 -25.70
C TRP A 89 -18.91 -5.11 -26.49
N LYS A 90 -19.84 -4.43 -25.83
CA LYS A 90 -20.70 -3.41 -26.44
C LYS A 90 -20.66 -2.12 -25.63
N SER A 91 -20.41 -0.98 -26.28
CA SER A 91 -20.51 0.34 -25.63
C SER A 91 -21.97 0.79 -25.49
N PRO A 92 -22.27 1.75 -24.59
CA PRO A 92 -23.58 2.42 -24.54
C PRO A 92 -23.99 3.01 -25.90
N ALA A 93 -23.03 3.56 -26.64
CA ALA A 93 -23.23 4.10 -27.99
C ALA A 93 -23.40 3.03 -29.10
N GLY A 94 -23.34 1.74 -28.77
CA GLY A 94 -23.64 0.65 -29.69
C GLY A 94 -22.45 0.05 -30.44
N LYS A 95 -21.23 0.57 -30.25
CA LYS A 95 -20.00 -0.02 -30.81
C LYS A 95 -19.82 -1.43 -30.28
N ARG A 96 -19.41 -2.37 -31.14
CA ARG A 96 -19.16 -3.77 -30.77
C ARG A 96 -17.71 -4.16 -31.03
N LEU A 97 -17.10 -4.86 -30.08
CA LEU A 97 -15.74 -5.35 -30.16
C LEU A 97 -15.70 -6.84 -29.81
N ALA A 98 -14.94 -7.62 -30.58
CA ALA A 98 -14.78 -9.05 -30.31
C ALA A 98 -13.93 -9.28 -29.03
N VAL A 99 -14.26 -10.32 -28.28
CA VAL A 99 -13.52 -10.76 -27.09
C VAL A 99 -13.04 -12.20 -27.29
N SER A 100 -11.77 -12.45 -27.00
CA SER A 100 -11.17 -13.79 -27.02
C SER A 100 -10.16 -13.91 -25.88
N LEU A 101 -10.36 -14.88 -25.00
CA LEU A 101 -9.60 -15.03 -23.76
C LEU A 101 -9.28 -16.51 -23.50
N LYS A 102 -8.07 -16.77 -23.02
CA LYS A 102 -7.60 -18.10 -22.60
C LYS A 102 -7.28 -18.09 -21.10
N PRO A 103 -7.49 -19.21 -20.37
CA PRO A 103 -7.13 -19.30 -18.97
C PRO A 103 -5.62 -19.08 -18.77
N LEU A 104 -5.28 -18.32 -17.73
CA LEU A 104 -3.92 -18.14 -17.26
C LEU A 104 -3.69 -18.94 -15.98
N LYS A 105 -2.71 -19.84 -15.99
CA LYS A 105 -2.30 -20.60 -14.81
C LYS A 105 -1.37 -19.74 -13.94
N MET A 106 -1.94 -19.03 -12.95
CA MET A 106 -1.19 -18.11 -12.08
C MET A 106 0.03 -18.75 -11.40
N ALA A 107 -0.07 -20.01 -10.98
CA ALA A 107 1.04 -20.74 -10.36
C ALA A 107 2.24 -20.95 -11.31
N ALA A 108 2.02 -20.91 -12.63
CA ALA A 108 3.06 -21.07 -13.64
C ALA A 108 3.69 -19.74 -14.08
N VAL A 109 3.20 -18.60 -13.59
CA VAL A 109 3.79 -17.28 -13.88
C VAL A 109 5.07 -17.15 -13.06
N PRO A 110 6.24 -16.95 -13.71
CA PRO A 110 7.52 -16.85 -13.01
C PRO A 110 7.60 -15.55 -12.20
N LEU A 111 8.19 -15.63 -11.02
CA LEU A 111 8.44 -14.45 -10.18
C LEU A 111 9.56 -13.60 -10.80
N LYS A 112 9.35 -12.28 -10.83
CA LYS A 112 10.33 -11.26 -11.22
C LYS A 112 10.83 -10.48 -10.00
N LEU A 113 10.07 -10.52 -8.92
CA LEU A 113 10.42 -10.00 -7.60
C LEU A 113 11.01 -11.10 -6.72
N LEU A 114 11.62 -10.72 -5.59
CA LEU A 114 12.05 -11.69 -4.57
C LEU A 114 10.86 -12.53 -4.10
N ASP A 115 11.06 -13.84 -3.95
CA ASP A 115 10.03 -14.79 -3.52
C ASP A 115 9.75 -14.69 -2.00
N THR A 116 9.01 -13.66 -1.62
CA THR A 116 8.55 -13.42 -0.25
C THR A 116 7.16 -14.02 -0.03
N ALA A 117 6.76 -14.14 1.25
CA ALA A 117 5.40 -14.56 1.58
C ALA A 117 4.35 -13.58 1.01
N GLN A 118 4.65 -12.28 1.01
CA GLN A 118 3.80 -11.22 0.50
C GLN A 118 3.63 -11.31 -1.01
N VAL A 119 4.70 -11.54 -1.78
CA VAL A 119 4.59 -11.77 -3.23
C VAL A 119 3.75 -13.02 -3.54
N ARG A 120 3.93 -14.11 -2.77
CA ARG A 120 3.10 -15.31 -2.93
C ARG A 120 1.63 -15.06 -2.57
N LYS A 121 1.36 -14.29 -1.52
CA LYS A 121 0.01 -13.86 -1.11
C LYS A 121 -0.63 -13.02 -2.21
N LEU A 122 0.08 -12.02 -2.74
CA LEU A 122 -0.36 -11.17 -3.83
C LEU A 122 -0.80 -12.00 -5.04
N ARG A 123 0.05 -12.95 -5.47
CA ARG A 123 -0.26 -13.86 -6.58
C ARG A 123 -1.54 -14.68 -6.35
N ALA A 124 -1.80 -15.10 -5.11
CA ALA A 124 -2.92 -15.97 -4.79
C ALA A 124 -4.24 -15.20 -4.62
N GLU A 125 -4.18 -14.04 -3.95
CA GLU A 125 -5.37 -13.31 -3.50
C GLU A 125 -5.72 -12.13 -4.42
N GLN A 126 -4.73 -11.47 -5.01
CA GLN A 126 -4.89 -10.29 -5.86
C GLN A 126 -4.10 -10.45 -7.18
N PRO A 127 -4.51 -11.41 -8.03
CA PRO A 127 -3.71 -11.80 -9.18
C PRO A 127 -3.61 -10.73 -10.27
N LEU A 128 -4.55 -9.77 -10.34
CA LEU A 128 -4.42 -8.64 -11.27
C LEU A 128 -3.25 -7.75 -10.86
N ASP A 129 -3.21 -7.31 -9.59
CA ASP A 129 -2.09 -6.52 -9.06
C ASP A 129 -0.77 -7.26 -9.12
N PHE A 130 -0.77 -8.57 -8.83
CA PHE A 130 0.41 -9.39 -9.04
C PHE A 130 0.92 -9.31 -10.48
N LEU A 131 0.05 -9.43 -11.49
CA LEU A 131 0.48 -9.40 -12.89
C LEU A 131 1.01 -8.03 -13.32
N LYS A 132 0.49 -6.95 -12.72
CA LYS A 132 0.96 -5.58 -12.95
C LYS A 132 2.33 -5.33 -12.31
N LEU A 133 2.48 -5.75 -11.06
CA LEU A 133 3.63 -5.43 -10.22
C LEU A 133 4.79 -6.43 -10.33
N ASN A 134 4.54 -7.67 -10.79
CA ASN A 134 5.55 -8.71 -10.97
C ASN A 134 6.41 -8.47 -12.23
N THR A 135 7.11 -7.34 -12.22
CA THR A 135 8.03 -6.86 -13.25
C THR A 135 9.42 -6.70 -12.66
N ALA A 136 10.42 -6.36 -13.49
CA ALA A 136 11.72 -5.98 -12.98
C ALA A 136 11.68 -4.52 -12.52
N TRP A 137 12.04 -4.26 -11.26
CA TRP A 137 12.10 -2.91 -10.72
C TRP A 137 13.53 -2.36 -10.85
N PRO A 138 13.77 -1.35 -11.70
CA PRO A 138 15.09 -0.82 -11.93
C PRO A 138 15.61 -0.06 -10.70
N ARG A 139 16.93 -0.09 -10.52
CA ARG A 139 17.61 0.85 -9.63
C ARG A 139 17.63 2.23 -10.27
N ARG A 140 17.35 3.26 -9.49
CA ARG A 140 17.56 4.64 -9.88
C ARG A 140 19.05 4.96 -9.97
N ALA A 141 19.39 5.90 -10.83
CA ALA A 141 20.72 6.46 -10.93
C ALA A 141 20.96 7.54 -9.84
N ASP A 142 20.63 7.23 -8.59
CA ASP A 142 20.90 8.07 -7.42
C ASP A 142 22.02 7.48 -6.56
N SER A 143 22.58 8.31 -5.68
CA SER A 143 23.64 7.90 -4.75
C SER A 143 23.17 6.91 -3.68
N GLU A 144 21.87 6.88 -3.39
CA GLU A 144 21.28 6.01 -2.37
C GLU A 144 21.01 4.58 -2.89
N GLY A 145 21.02 4.37 -4.21
CA GLY A 145 20.76 3.08 -4.83
C GLY A 145 19.30 2.64 -4.70
N ASN A 146 18.37 3.61 -4.67
CA ASN A 146 16.94 3.38 -4.54
C ASN A 146 16.41 2.55 -5.73
N VAL A 147 15.26 1.92 -5.54
CA VAL A 147 14.58 1.15 -6.59
C VAL A 147 13.22 1.76 -6.86
N GLU A 148 12.84 1.85 -8.12
CA GLU A 148 11.57 2.40 -8.57
C GLU A 148 10.66 1.30 -9.11
N GLU A 149 9.39 1.31 -8.71
CA GLU A 149 8.34 0.48 -9.29
C GLU A 149 7.82 1.17 -10.56
N PRO A 150 8.00 0.60 -11.77
CA PRO A 150 7.80 1.34 -13.03
C PRO A 150 6.38 1.80 -13.32
N LEU A 151 5.36 1.16 -12.75
CA LEU A 151 3.97 1.45 -13.08
C LEU A 151 3.43 2.63 -12.27
N THR A 152 3.72 2.65 -10.97
CA THR A 152 3.23 3.64 -10.00
C THR A 152 4.25 4.75 -9.75
N GLY A 153 5.52 4.54 -10.13
CA GLY A 153 6.62 5.46 -9.84
C GLY A 153 7.05 5.46 -8.38
N ILE A 154 6.53 4.55 -7.54
CA ILE A 154 6.90 4.47 -6.13
C ILE A 154 8.39 4.11 -6.04
N VAL A 155 9.15 5.02 -5.44
CA VAL A 155 10.58 4.85 -5.17
C VAL A 155 10.76 4.41 -3.73
N TYR A 156 11.61 3.42 -3.50
CA TYR A 156 11.86 2.93 -2.15
C TYR A 156 13.34 2.60 -1.92
N PRO A 157 13.89 2.89 -0.72
CA PRO A 157 15.29 2.67 -0.44
C PRO A 157 15.73 1.22 -0.57
N ARG A 158 17.02 1.05 -0.88
CA ARG A 158 17.73 -0.23 -0.72
C ARG A 158 18.95 0.00 0.15
N VAL A 159 19.22 -0.96 1.04
CA VAL A 159 20.34 -0.86 1.98
C VAL A 159 21.53 -1.66 1.46
N ALA A 160 22.68 -1.01 1.33
CA ALA A 160 23.92 -1.68 0.96
C ALA A 160 24.28 -2.79 1.98
N GLY A 161 24.63 -3.97 1.48
CA GLY A 161 24.94 -5.13 2.33
C GLY A 161 23.74 -5.64 3.13
N ALA A 162 22.49 -5.38 2.70
CA ALA A 162 21.31 -5.98 3.31
C ALA A 162 21.35 -7.52 3.24
N SER A 163 20.88 -8.18 4.30
CA SER A 163 20.58 -9.61 4.22
C SER A 163 19.45 -9.86 3.23
N ALA A 164 19.32 -11.09 2.72
CA ALA A 164 18.19 -11.46 1.87
C ALA A 164 16.84 -11.22 2.56
N ALA A 165 16.77 -11.43 3.88
CA ALA A 165 15.56 -11.18 4.65
C ALA A 165 15.21 -9.68 4.71
N LEU A 166 16.20 -8.80 5.00
CA LEU A 166 15.98 -7.36 4.97
C LEU A 166 15.62 -6.87 3.55
N ALA A 167 16.31 -7.36 2.52
CA ALA A 167 16.00 -7.00 1.13
C ALA A 167 14.56 -7.40 0.76
N GLY A 168 14.10 -8.57 1.18
CA GLY A 168 12.72 -9.01 1.03
C GLY A 168 11.74 -8.09 1.75
N THR A 169 12.00 -7.72 3.01
CA THR A 169 11.13 -6.80 3.76
C THR A 169 11.03 -5.42 3.09
N LEU A 170 12.15 -4.84 2.64
CA LEU A 170 12.13 -3.54 1.95
C LEU A 170 11.36 -3.62 0.62
N GLN A 171 11.50 -4.73 -0.12
CA GLN A 171 10.71 -4.95 -1.34
C GLN A 171 9.21 -5.07 -1.01
N ASP A 172 8.85 -5.82 0.03
CA ASP A 172 7.45 -6.04 0.41
C ASP A 172 6.77 -4.75 0.86
N ARG A 173 7.51 -3.83 1.50
CA ARG A 173 6.99 -2.50 1.83
C ARG A 173 6.74 -1.66 0.58
N GLN A 174 7.68 -1.64 -0.37
CA GLN A 174 7.46 -1.00 -1.67
C GLN A 174 6.30 -1.63 -2.45
N LEU A 175 6.15 -2.96 -2.37
CA LEU A 175 5.05 -3.68 -3.02
C LEU A 175 3.70 -3.26 -2.47
N ALA A 176 3.57 -3.16 -1.14
CA ALA A 176 2.34 -2.70 -0.50
C ALA A 176 1.99 -1.27 -0.92
N ALA A 177 2.96 -0.36 -0.96
CA ALA A 177 2.75 1.01 -1.41
C ALA A 177 2.33 1.10 -2.88
N ALA A 178 2.95 0.30 -3.76
CA ALA A 178 2.57 0.23 -5.16
C ALA A 178 1.15 -0.35 -5.33
N GLN A 179 0.76 -1.34 -4.53
CA GLN A 179 -0.63 -1.83 -4.52
C GLN A 179 -1.61 -0.73 -4.11
N SER A 180 -1.34 0.00 -3.02
CA SER A 180 -2.19 1.12 -2.60
C SER A 180 -2.33 2.19 -3.69
N ALA A 181 -1.27 2.46 -4.45
CA ALA A 181 -1.35 3.36 -5.60
C ALA A 181 -2.23 2.85 -6.73
N LEU A 182 -2.16 1.55 -7.06
CA LEU A 182 -3.03 0.94 -8.07
C LEU A 182 -4.51 0.92 -7.64
N GLU A 183 -4.77 0.56 -6.39
CA GLU A 183 -6.12 0.59 -5.80
C GLU A 183 -6.70 2.00 -5.85
N CYS A 184 -5.91 3.00 -5.47
CA CYS A 184 -6.29 4.40 -5.50
C CYS A 184 -6.63 4.88 -6.92
N GLN A 185 -5.80 4.52 -7.91
CA GLN A 185 -6.07 4.82 -9.32
C GLN A 185 -7.35 4.17 -9.83
N ALA A 186 -7.62 2.92 -9.44
CA ALA A 186 -8.85 2.22 -9.81
C ALA A 186 -10.10 2.90 -9.21
N GLN A 187 -10.02 3.40 -7.96
CA GLN A 187 -11.12 4.12 -7.31
C GLN A 187 -11.43 5.46 -7.98
N LEU A 188 -10.40 6.20 -8.40
CA LEU A 188 -10.56 7.49 -9.10
C LEU A 188 -11.18 7.33 -10.49
N GLY A 189 -11.03 6.16 -11.12
CA GLY A 189 -11.57 5.87 -12.44
C GLY A 189 -11.14 6.91 -13.48
N ASP A 190 -12.09 7.42 -14.25
CA ASP A 190 -11.84 8.43 -15.30
C ASP A 190 -11.82 9.87 -14.74
N SER A 191 -11.92 10.04 -13.41
CA SER A 191 -12.02 11.34 -12.75
C SER A 191 -10.74 11.84 -12.08
N ALA A 192 -9.64 11.07 -12.18
CA ALA A 192 -8.37 11.45 -11.58
C ALA A 192 -7.90 12.84 -12.06
N GLY A 193 -7.86 13.79 -11.12
CA GLY A 193 -7.35 15.13 -11.29
C GLY A 193 -5.84 15.23 -11.04
N LYS A 194 -5.29 16.43 -11.25
CA LYS A 194 -3.90 16.73 -10.93
C LYS A 194 -3.71 16.78 -9.41
N GLY A 195 -2.88 15.90 -8.88
CA GLY A 195 -2.62 15.79 -7.44
C GLY A 195 -3.43 14.70 -6.74
N ASP A 196 -4.36 14.07 -7.46
CA ASP A 196 -5.06 12.86 -6.99
C ASP A 196 -4.14 11.65 -7.10
N GLY A 197 -4.44 10.61 -6.33
CA GLY A 197 -3.68 9.37 -6.30
C GLY A 197 -3.01 9.14 -4.96
N PHE A 198 -2.03 8.25 -4.96
CA PHE A 198 -1.25 7.89 -3.78
C PHE A 198 0.22 8.24 -4.02
N THR A 199 0.85 8.80 -3.02
CA THR A 199 2.28 9.13 -3.03
C THR A 199 2.92 8.59 -1.76
N LEU A 200 4.18 8.18 -1.87
CA LEU A 200 5.00 7.75 -0.75
C LEU A 200 6.40 8.32 -0.92
N GLU A 201 6.89 8.97 0.14
CA GLU A 201 8.29 9.26 0.33
C GLU A 201 8.84 8.34 1.42
N ALA A 202 9.93 7.64 1.12
CA ALA A 202 10.57 6.73 2.06
C ALA A 202 12.06 7.06 2.16
N GLN A 203 12.54 7.35 3.37
CA GLN A 203 13.92 7.73 3.62
C GLN A 203 14.55 6.84 4.69
N VAL A 204 15.78 6.37 4.44
CA VAL A 204 16.60 5.78 5.52
C VAL A 204 17.07 6.89 6.45
N THR A 205 16.55 6.89 7.67
CA THR A 205 16.82 7.91 8.70
C THR A 205 17.95 7.53 9.63
N ARG A 206 18.22 6.23 9.79
CA ARG A 206 19.37 5.74 10.56
C ARG A 206 19.84 4.38 10.06
N LEU A 207 21.15 4.22 9.95
CA LEU A 207 21.78 2.93 9.73
C LEU A 207 22.81 2.67 10.83
N THR A 208 22.73 1.51 11.47
CA THR A 208 23.69 1.03 12.47
C THR A 208 24.15 -0.38 12.09
N PRO A 209 25.11 -1.00 12.79
CA PRO A 209 25.52 -2.38 12.49
C PRO A 209 24.36 -3.40 12.50
N LYS A 210 23.38 -3.25 13.39
CA LYS A 210 22.25 -4.19 13.56
C LYS A 210 20.89 -3.67 13.14
N LEU A 211 20.72 -2.35 12.98
CA LEU A 211 19.42 -1.74 12.68
C LEU A 211 19.48 -0.90 11.42
N VAL A 212 18.36 -0.88 10.69
CA VAL A 212 18.02 0.19 9.76
C VAL A 212 16.72 0.80 10.23
N SER A 213 16.64 2.13 10.20
CA SER A 213 15.40 2.84 10.42
C SER A 213 15.06 3.66 9.19
N LEU A 214 13.76 3.70 8.89
CA LEU A 214 13.19 4.50 7.83
C LEU A 214 12.08 5.38 8.39
N HIS A 215 11.89 6.52 7.77
CA HIS A 215 10.67 7.31 7.87
C HIS A 215 9.97 7.22 6.53
N GLU A 216 8.67 6.92 6.59
CA GLU A 216 7.78 6.87 5.46
C GLU A 216 6.70 7.91 5.66
N SER A 217 6.50 8.76 4.66
CA SER A 217 5.43 9.74 4.63
C SER A 217 4.60 9.52 3.39
N ALA A 218 3.32 9.23 3.58
CA ALA A 218 2.40 8.96 2.49
C ALA A 218 1.27 9.98 2.49
N ALA A 219 0.85 10.37 1.30
CA ALA A 219 -0.32 11.22 1.10
C ALA A 219 -1.16 10.62 -0.02
N TYR A 220 -2.48 10.67 0.13
CA TYR A 220 -3.39 10.17 -0.88
C TYR A 220 -4.69 10.95 -0.97
N TYR A 221 -5.24 10.96 -2.18
CA TYR A 221 -6.63 11.28 -2.44
C TYR A 221 -7.15 10.34 -3.54
N CYS A 222 -7.95 9.36 -3.13
CA CYS A 222 -8.52 8.32 -4.01
C CYS A 222 -10.00 8.60 -4.33
N GLY A 223 -10.42 9.85 -4.15
CA GLY A 223 -11.82 10.26 -4.06
C GLY A 223 -12.28 10.41 -2.61
N GLY A 224 -13.51 10.92 -2.42
CA GLY A 224 -14.07 11.20 -1.10
C GLY A 224 -14.02 12.67 -0.70
N ALA A 225 -14.22 12.95 0.59
CA ALA A 225 -14.43 14.31 1.10
C ALA A 225 -13.15 15.16 1.16
N HIS A 226 -12.01 14.56 1.50
CA HIS A 226 -10.73 15.25 1.64
C HIS A 226 -9.55 14.29 1.40
N PRO A 227 -8.34 14.79 1.08
CA PRO A 227 -7.11 14.00 1.10
C PRO A 227 -6.77 13.54 2.53
N ASP A 228 -5.90 12.55 2.62
CA ASP A 228 -5.35 12.09 3.89
C ASP A 228 -3.83 11.88 3.76
N ASN A 229 -3.14 11.93 4.90
CA ASN A 229 -1.71 11.69 4.97
C ASN A 229 -1.36 11.00 6.28
N PHE A 230 -0.28 10.22 6.24
CA PHE A 230 0.21 9.54 7.43
C PHE A 230 1.72 9.38 7.38
N ASP A 231 2.31 9.29 8.57
CA ASP A 231 3.71 8.94 8.76
C ASP A 231 3.82 7.55 9.38
N GLU A 232 4.74 6.74 8.87
CA GLU A 232 5.13 5.47 9.47
C GLU A 232 6.62 5.51 9.84
N GLY A 233 6.88 5.15 11.10
CA GLY A 233 8.24 4.93 11.57
C GLY A 233 8.59 3.46 11.51
N VAL A 234 9.64 3.13 10.75
CA VAL A 234 10.05 1.74 10.53
C VAL A 234 11.42 1.52 11.15
N ILE A 235 11.54 0.50 12.00
CA ILE A 235 12.83 0.07 12.57
C ILE A 235 12.96 -1.42 12.30
N LEU A 236 13.96 -1.83 11.52
CA LEU A 236 14.18 -3.23 11.12
C LEU A 236 15.54 -3.73 11.60
N SER A 237 15.57 -5.01 11.98
CA SER A 237 16.80 -5.77 12.15
C SER A 237 17.47 -5.98 10.79
N ARG A 238 18.74 -5.59 10.66
CA ARG A 238 19.52 -5.79 9.42
C ARG A 238 19.78 -7.25 9.08
N VAL A 239 19.71 -8.13 10.08
CA VAL A 239 19.93 -9.57 9.90
C VAL A 239 18.64 -10.26 9.49
N SER A 240 17.57 -10.08 10.26
CA SER A 240 16.32 -10.83 10.07
C SER A 240 15.28 -10.12 9.21
N GLY A 241 15.45 -8.84 8.90
CA GLY A 241 14.43 -8.01 8.23
C GLY A 241 13.20 -7.71 9.10
N GLN A 242 13.10 -8.29 10.29
CA GLN A 242 11.93 -8.14 11.16
C GLN A 242 11.87 -6.76 11.81
N SER A 243 10.65 -6.28 12.00
CA SER A 243 10.37 -5.06 12.78
C SER A 243 10.87 -5.20 14.21
N VAL A 244 11.54 -4.16 14.70
CA VAL A 244 12.05 -4.01 16.05
C VAL A 244 11.21 -2.93 16.73
N LYS A 245 10.35 -3.36 17.66
CA LYS A 245 9.52 -2.43 18.44
C LYS A 245 10.41 -1.49 19.26
N VAL A 246 9.94 -0.26 19.46
CA VAL A 246 10.57 0.73 20.34
C VAL A 246 10.83 0.15 21.74
N THR A 247 9.90 -0.62 22.29
CA THR A 247 10.03 -1.28 23.61
C THR A 247 11.11 -2.37 23.65
N ALA A 248 11.56 -2.90 22.51
CA ALA A 248 12.72 -3.79 22.46
C ALA A 248 14.06 -3.03 22.50
N LEU A 249 14.06 -1.73 22.19
CA LEU A 249 15.20 -0.83 22.31
C LEU A 249 15.23 -0.19 23.72
N TRP A 250 14.06 0.22 24.20
CA TRP A 250 13.85 0.85 25.51
C TRP A 250 12.66 0.21 26.23
N PRO A 251 12.86 -0.87 27.00
CA PRO A 251 11.77 -1.53 27.74
C PRO A 251 11.06 -0.62 28.75
N GLY A 252 11.74 0.41 29.25
CA GLY A 252 11.15 1.41 30.15
C GLY A 252 10.33 2.51 29.45
N LEU A 253 10.26 2.52 28.12
CA LEU A 253 9.52 3.51 27.34
C LEU A 253 8.14 2.96 26.96
N SER A 254 7.20 2.97 27.90
CA SER A 254 5.77 2.76 27.60
C SER A 254 5.21 3.91 26.76
N GLY A 255 4.05 3.74 26.11
CA GLY A 255 3.37 4.82 25.41
C GLY A 255 3.02 5.98 26.34
N ALA A 256 2.60 5.73 27.57
CA ALA A 256 2.41 6.78 28.58
C ALA A 256 3.71 7.56 28.89
N LYS A 257 4.84 6.86 29.02
CA LYS A 257 6.14 7.51 29.21
C LYS A 257 6.56 8.28 27.96
N GLN A 258 6.32 7.73 26.78
CA GLN A 258 6.60 8.37 25.50
C GLN A 258 5.78 9.64 25.31
N LEU A 259 4.48 9.62 25.64
CA LEU A 259 3.61 10.80 25.65
C LEU A 259 4.13 11.88 26.59
N ALA A 260 4.51 11.52 27.82
CA ALA A 260 5.05 12.48 28.78
C ALA A 260 6.35 13.13 28.27
N LEU A 261 7.24 12.36 27.64
CA LEU A 261 8.47 12.90 27.05
C LEU A 261 8.20 13.73 25.79
N TYR A 262 7.21 13.33 24.99
CA TYR A 262 6.76 14.07 23.82
C TYR A 262 6.23 15.45 24.21
N LEU A 263 5.27 15.51 25.14
CA LEU A 263 4.67 16.77 25.60
C LEU A 263 5.71 17.70 26.24
N ALA A 264 6.68 17.16 26.98
CA ALA A 264 7.77 17.94 27.56
C ALA A 264 8.74 18.54 26.51
N ALA A 265 8.79 17.96 25.32
CA ALA A 265 9.65 18.39 24.22
C ALA A 265 8.87 18.97 23.03
N TYR A 266 7.55 19.08 23.15
CA TYR A 266 6.68 19.66 22.13
C TYR A 266 6.98 21.16 22.00
N PRO A 267 7.07 21.72 20.77
CA PRO A 267 7.47 23.10 20.59
C PRO A 267 6.57 24.08 21.36
N SER A 268 7.15 24.90 22.23
CA SER A 268 6.45 26.02 22.88
C SER A 268 6.24 27.20 21.94
N ASP A 269 7.10 27.31 20.92
CA ASP A 269 7.19 28.45 20.02
C ASP A 269 6.81 27.95 18.62
N GLY A 270 5.52 28.05 18.28
CA GLY A 270 4.92 27.48 17.06
C GLY A 270 3.86 26.41 17.34
N GLY A 271 3.81 25.87 18.56
CA GLY A 271 2.71 25.02 19.03
C GLY A 271 1.58 25.89 19.57
N ASP A 272 0.40 25.78 18.96
CA ASP A 272 -0.83 26.31 19.56
C ASP A 272 -1.00 25.65 20.95
N PRO A 273 -1.14 26.41 22.06
CA PRO A 273 -1.44 25.84 23.37
C PRO A 273 -2.63 24.87 23.33
N GLU A 274 -3.59 25.11 22.44
CA GLU A 274 -4.72 24.21 22.17
C GLU A 274 -4.25 22.84 21.65
N CYS A 275 -3.23 22.76 20.80
CA CYS A 275 -2.68 21.50 20.29
C CYS A 275 -2.10 20.62 21.41
N SER A 276 -1.32 21.20 22.32
CA SER A 276 -0.72 20.42 23.43
C SER A 276 -1.78 19.80 24.35
N SER A 277 -2.83 20.57 24.66
CA SER A 277 -3.99 20.12 25.45
C SER A 277 -4.80 19.07 24.69
N LEU A 278 -4.97 19.24 23.38
CA LEU A 278 -5.68 18.31 22.53
C LEU A 278 -4.94 16.96 22.40
N ILE A 279 -3.61 16.99 22.26
CA ILE A 279 -2.79 15.77 22.25
C ILE A 279 -2.93 15.01 23.56
N GLN A 280 -2.84 15.71 24.69
CA GLN A 280 -3.01 15.10 26.00
C GLN A 280 -4.42 14.50 26.17
N SER A 281 -5.46 15.27 25.87
CA SER A 281 -6.85 14.83 26.01
C SER A 281 -7.30 13.79 24.97
N SER A 282 -6.62 13.68 23.83
CA SER A 282 -6.88 12.61 22.84
C SER A 282 -6.24 11.28 23.24
N ALA A 283 -5.20 11.31 24.06
CA ALA A 283 -4.54 10.11 24.57
C ALA A 283 -5.32 9.44 25.72
N GLU A 284 -6.04 10.20 26.55
CA GLU A 284 -6.75 9.68 27.73
C GLU A 284 -8.01 8.81 27.43
N PRO A 285 -8.81 9.04 26.36
CA PRO A 285 -10.00 8.24 26.05
C PRO A 285 -9.73 7.07 25.08
N SER A 286 -8.63 7.09 24.30
CA SER A 286 -8.51 6.26 23.09
C SER A 286 -7.70 4.96 23.25
N SER A 287 -6.84 4.84 24.26
CA SER A 287 -6.14 3.58 24.58
C SER A 287 -5.44 3.67 25.95
N SER A 288 -5.27 2.53 26.62
CA SER A 288 -4.40 2.47 27.80
C SER A 288 -2.90 2.67 27.48
N ASP A 289 -2.54 2.83 26.20
CA ASP A 289 -1.17 3.00 25.72
C ASP A 289 -1.15 3.78 24.38
N PRO A 290 -0.95 5.12 24.39
CA PRO A 290 -1.00 5.94 23.19
C PRO A 290 0.06 5.54 22.16
N GLN A 291 -0.35 5.50 20.89
CA GLN A 291 0.48 5.01 19.78
C GLN A 291 1.20 6.14 19.04
N PHE A 292 2.43 5.88 18.63
CA PHE A 292 3.25 6.83 17.89
C PHE A 292 3.87 6.11 16.70
N ALA A 293 3.95 6.79 15.56
CA ALA A 293 4.96 6.46 14.57
C ALA A 293 6.32 6.87 15.14
N ALA A 294 7.31 6.00 15.00
CA ALA A 294 8.61 6.19 15.64
C ALA A 294 9.76 5.64 14.79
N TRP A 295 10.77 6.47 14.55
CA TRP A 295 11.94 6.11 13.77
C TRP A 295 13.22 6.66 14.42
N LEU A 296 14.33 5.97 14.20
CA LEU A 296 15.63 6.38 14.70
C LEU A 296 16.25 7.41 13.74
N THR A 297 16.87 8.43 14.31
CA THR A 297 17.71 9.39 13.59
C THR A 297 19.12 9.38 14.19
N PRO A 298 20.08 10.14 13.65
CA PRO A 298 21.37 10.33 14.33
C PRO A 298 21.23 10.99 15.71
N LYS A 299 20.18 11.80 15.93
CA LYS A 299 19.99 12.60 17.16
C LYS A 299 19.21 11.85 18.26
N GLY A 300 18.34 10.90 17.89
CA GLY A 300 17.48 10.23 18.86
C GLY A 300 16.38 9.39 18.22
N LEU A 301 15.32 9.16 18.99
CA LEU A 301 14.06 8.59 18.51
C LEU A 301 13.14 9.74 18.13
N SER A 302 12.86 9.90 16.84
CA SER A 302 11.82 10.80 16.37
C SER A 302 10.46 10.11 16.50
N VAL A 303 9.47 10.83 17.02
CA VAL A 303 8.14 10.30 17.30
C VAL A 303 7.09 11.33 16.89
N VAL A 304 5.96 10.83 16.38
CA VAL A 304 4.78 11.63 16.02
C VAL A 304 3.51 10.88 16.47
N PRO A 305 2.55 11.55 17.15
CA PRO A 305 1.30 10.93 17.57
C PRO A 305 0.48 10.45 16.36
N THR A 306 -0.06 9.23 16.43
CA THR A 306 -0.92 8.66 15.37
C THR A 306 -2.35 8.41 15.82
N PHE A 307 -2.72 8.92 17.01
CA PHE A 307 -4.03 8.72 17.63
C PHE A 307 -4.92 9.98 17.57
N LEU A 308 -4.44 11.07 16.98
CA LEU A 308 -5.25 12.28 16.85
C LEU A 308 -6.37 12.06 15.83
N PRO A 309 -7.57 12.62 16.07
CA PRO A 309 -8.59 12.64 15.04
C PRO A 309 -8.08 13.43 13.81
N HIS A 310 -8.54 13.05 12.61
CA HIS A 310 -8.06 13.62 11.35
C HIS A 310 -8.06 15.17 11.34
N VAL A 311 -9.10 15.81 11.88
CA VAL A 311 -9.21 17.28 11.97
C VAL A 311 -8.14 17.96 12.83
N ALA A 312 -7.45 17.18 13.67
CA ALA A 312 -6.40 17.62 14.59
C ALA A 312 -5.01 17.10 14.19
N ALA A 313 -4.88 16.42 13.04
CA ALA A 313 -3.62 15.83 12.60
C ALA A 313 -2.50 16.88 12.44
N THR A 314 -2.86 18.14 12.16
CA THR A 314 -1.91 19.27 12.11
C THR A 314 -1.23 19.57 13.44
N CYS A 315 -1.77 19.10 14.57
CA CYS A 315 -1.12 19.20 15.88
C CYS A 315 -0.06 18.11 16.10
N ALA A 316 0.06 17.11 15.21
CA ALA A 316 1.04 16.03 15.34
C ALA A 316 2.40 16.45 14.77
N GLU A 317 3.13 17.27 15.52
CA GLU A 317 4.51 17.63 15.15
C GLU A 317 5.50 16.50 15.45
N THR A 318 6.55 16.38 14.64
CA THR A 318 7.62 15.42 14.92
C THR A 318 8.53 15.94 16.03
N VAL A 319 8.63 15.20 17.13
CA VAL A 319 9.53 15.48 18.24
C VAL A 319 10.65 14.45 18.29
N THR A 320 11.89 14.88 18.54
CA THR A 320 13.04 13.97 18.68
C THR A 320 13.48 13.83 20.13
N LEU A 321 13.26 12.64 20.69
CA LEU A 321 13.71 12.25 22.03
C LEU A 321 15.18 11.83 21.98
N GLY A 322 16.06 12.60 22.63
CA GLY A 322 17.50 12.41 22.55
C GLY A 322 17.98 11.08 23.16
N TYR A 323 19.02 10.47 22.59
CA TYR A 323 19.56 9.21 23.10
C TYR A 323 19.96 9.26 24.58
N GLY A 324 20.51 10.39 25.05
CA GLY A 324 20.86 10.58 26.46
C GLY A 324 19.64 10.51 27.39
N GLN A 325 18.52 11.13 27.01
CA GLN A 325 17.25 11.08 27.72
C GLN A 325 16.66 9.66 27.77
N LEU A 326 16.84 8.90 26.69
CA LEU A 326 16.31 7.54 26.56
C LEU A 326 17.20 6.47 27.22
N ARG A 327 18.49 6.76 27.44
CA ARG A 327 19.47 5.79 27.95
C ARG A 327 19.07 5.13 29.28
N PRO A 328 18.51 5.84 30.28
CA PRO A 328 18.06 5.22 31.52
C PRO A 328 16.89 4.23 31.34
N LEU A 329 16.18 4.29 30.20
CA LEU A 329 15.05 3.41 29.87
C LEU A 329 15.47 2.19 29.05
N ALA A 330 16.75 2.11 28.65
CA ALA A 330 17.31 1.01 27.88
C ALA A 330 17.77 -0.12 28.80
N ASP A 331 17.71 -1.36 28.30
CA ASP A 331 18.44 -2.47 28.92
C ASP A 331 19.91 -2.43 28.47
N ALA A 332 20.83 -2.18 29.41
CA ALA A 332 22.27 -2.15 29.15
C ALA A 332 22.84 -3.48 28.64
N LYS A 333 22.13 -4.59 28.87
CA LYS A 333 22.46 -5.92 28.35
C LYS A 333 21.67 -6.26 27.08
N GLY A 334 20.80 -5.36 26.65
CA GLY A 334 19.93 -5.53 25.50
C GLY A 334 20.72 -5.67 24.19
N ARG A 335 20.17 -6.45 23.26
CA ARG A 335 20.79 -6.78 21.96
C ARG A 335 21.26 -5.55 21.18
N TYR A 336 20.55 -4.44 21.30
CA TYR A 336 20.77 -3.21 20.53
C TYR A 336 21.45 -2.09 21.32
N PHE A 337 21.80 -2.30 22.60
CA PHE A 337 22.33 -1.24 23.45
C PHE A 337 23.58 -0.60 22.86
N ASN A 338 24.59 -1.39 22.51
CA ASN A 338 25.85 -0.89 21.93
C ASN A 338 25.68 -0.27 20.52
N ASP A 339 24.57 -0.59 19.83
CA ASP A 339 24.25 -0.01 18.53
C ASP A 339 23.75 1.44 18.67
N LEU A 340 23.00 1.72 19.75
CA LEU A 340 22.44 3.03 20.05
C LEU A 340 23.39 3.88 20.92
N TYR A 341 24.23 3.22 21.71
CA TYR A 341 25.16 3.81 22.67
C TYR A 341 26.59 3.29 22.44
N PRO A 342 27.21 3.59 21.28
CA PRO A 342 28.60 3.22 21.06
C PRO A 342 29.50 3.88 22.12
N ARG A 343 30.60 3.19 22.45
CA ARG A 343 31.65 3.71 23.33
C ARG A 343 32.46 4.78 22.64
#